data_AF-A0A915A7G2-F1
#
_entry.id   AF-A0A915A7G2-F1
#
_cell.length_a   1.000
_cell.length_b   1.000
_cell.length_c   1.000
_cell.angle_alpha   90.00
_cell.angle_beta   90.00
_cell.angle_gamma   90.00
#
_symmetry.space_group_name_H-M   'P 1'
#
loop_
_entity.id
_entity.type
_entity.pdbx_description
1 polymer ?
#
loop_
_entity_poly.entity_id
_entity_poly.type
_entity_poly.pdbx_seq_one_letter_code
_entity_poly.pdbx_strand_id
1 'polypeptide(L)'
;MPLEVIVLCKGVDSFTRSMADRCEYVLLKAIIFTHFAYDGLSAEGRSLLEVEREKHSKMLFNYLNARHGPQFGPSKFADFIAVVETFFDLADKIRQFHAIMSVILQEPIPRLLDELFAS
;
A
#
# COMPACT_ATOMS: atom_id res chain seq x y z
N MET A 1 6.63 -16.99 -7.72
CA MET A 1 8.04 -16.65 -7.40
C MET A 1 8.67 -15.66 -8.40
N PRO A 2 8.96 -15.94 -9.69
CA PRO A 2 9.63 -14.94 -10.55
C PRO A 2 8.72 -13.78 -10.98
N LEU A 3 7.45 -14.06 -11.32
CA LEU A 3 6.52 -13.05 -11.85
C LEU A 3 6.11 -12.00 -10.83
N GLU A 4 5.82 -12.40 -9.59
CA GLU A 4 5.47 -11.46 -8.51
C GLU A 4 6.63 -10.54 -8.17
N VAL A 5 7.86 -11.09 -8.13
CA VAL A 5 9.08 -10.32 -7.94
C VAL A 5 9.33 -9.39 -9.12
N ILE A 6 9.11 -9.82 -10.36
CA ILE A 6 9.27 -8.98 -11.56
C ILE A 6 8.24 -7.82 -11.60
N VAL A 7 6.99 -8.07 -11.20
CA VAL A 7 5.94 -7.05 -11.13
C VAL A 7 6.19 -6.08 -9.98
N LEU A 8 6.59 -6.59 -8.81
CA LEU A 8 6.99 -5.80 -7.65
C LEU A 8 8.21 -4.94 -7.98
N CYS A 9 9.26 -5.50 -8.58
CA CYS A 9 10.44 -4.76 -9.01
C CYS A 9 10.09 -3.69 -10.04
N LYS A 10 9.25 -3.96 -11.04
CA LYS A 10 8.88 -2.93 -12.03
C LYS A 10 8.03 -1.79 -11.45
N GLY A 11 7.11 -2.07 -10.53
CA GLY A 11 6.30 -1.06 -9.84
C GLY A 11 7.10 -0.24 -8.83
N VAL A 12 7.91 -0.93 -8.01
CA VAL A 12 8.84 -0.30 -7.04
C VAL A 12 9.92 0.49 -7.75
N ASP A 13 10.44 0.03 -8.89
CA ASP A 13 11.46 0.75 -9.64
C ASP A 13 10.90 2.04 -10.27
N SER A 14 9.64 2.07 -10.72
CA SER A 14 9.01 3.33 -11.16
C SER A 14 8.75 4.28 -9.99
N PHE A 15 8.42 3.77 -8.80
CA PHE A 15 8.22 4.56 -7.58
C PHE A 15 9.54 5.08 -6.96
N THR A 16 10.60 4.27 -6.98
CA THR A 16 11.94 4.67 -6.52
C THR A 16 12.63 5.60 -7.52
N ARG A 17 12.32 5.48 -8.82
CA ARG A 17 12.73 6.47 -9.83
C ARG A 17 11.96 7.78 -9.75
N SER A 18 10.80 7.84 -9.07
CA SER A 18 9.97 9.05 -8.97
C SER A 18 10.28 9.94 -7.75
N MET A 19 11.55 10.13 -7.38
CA MET A 19 12.05 11.23 -6.53
C MET A 19 11.15 11.65 -5.33
N ALA A 20 10.50 10.69 -4.65
CA ALA A 20 9.69 11.02 -3.48
C ALA A 20 10.62 11.60 -2.41
N ASP A 21 10.37 12.84 -2.00
CA ASP A 21 11.15 13.40 -0.92
C ASP A 21 10.82 12.69 0.41
N ARG A 22 11.61 12.98 1.45
CA ARG A 22 11.43 12.33 2.75
C ARG A 22 10.04 12.53 3.36
N CYS A 23 9.42 13.69 3.15
CA CYS A 23 8.08 14.00 3.63
C CYS A 23 7.03 13.20 2.86
N GLU A 24 7.10 13.22 1.52
CA GLU A 24 6.23 12.44 0.63
C GLU A 24 6.29 10.95 0.99
N TYR A 25 7.49 10.41 1.17
CA TYR A 25 7.69 9.01 1.53
C TYR A 25 7.08 8.62 2.89
N VAL A 26 7.25 9.46 3.92
CA VAL A 26 6.69 9.19 5.26
C VAL A 26 5.17 9.25 5.23
N LEU A 27 4.59 10.22 4.52
CA LEU A 27 3.14 10.33 4.37
C LEU A 27 2.57 9.15 3.59
N LEU A 28 3.24 8.70 2.53
CA LEU A 28 2.84 7.51 1.79
C LEU A 28 2.92 6.25 2.64
N LYS A 29 3.96 6.10 3.47
CA LYS A 29 4.02 5.01 4.44
C LYS A 29 2.86 5.05 5.42
N ALA A 30 2.53 6.22 5.96
CA ALA A 30 1.41 6.35 6.89
C ALA A 30 0.09 5.92 6.23
N ILE A 31 -0.17 6.39 5.00
CA ILE A 31 -1.34 5.98 4.21
C ILE A 31 -1.36 4.46 4.02
N ILE A 32 -0.21 3.85 3.66
CA ILE A 32 -0.11 2.42 3.45
C ILE A 32 -0.40 1.64 4.75
N PHE A 33 0.17 2.05 5.88
CA PHE A 33 -0.05 1.39 7.17
C PHE A 33 -1.48 1.53 7.70
N THR A 34 -2.19 2.59 7.32
CA THR A 34 -3.60 2.78 7.68
C THR A 34 -4.58 2.00 6.80
N HIS A 35 -4.11 1.35 5.73
CA HIS A 35 -4.97 0.50 4.92
C HIS A 35 -5.33 -0.77 5.68
N PHE A 36 -6.61 -0.95 5.95
CA PHE A 36 -7.13 -2.15 6.59
C PHE A 36 -7.38 -3.22 5.52
N ALA A 37 -6.52 -4.24 5.46
CA ALA A 37 -6.77 -5.43 4.64
C ALA A 37 -7.36 -6.58 5.46
N TYR A 38 -7.72 -6.33 6.73
CA TYR A 38 -8.00 -7.38 7.70
C TYR A 38 -9.44 -7.37 8.23
N ASP A 39 -10.07 -8.54 8.15
CA ASP A 39 -11.45 -8.79 8.61
C ASP A 39 -11.57 -8.88 10.14
N GLY A 40 -10.48 -8.96 10.90
CA GLY A 40 -10.51 -9.08 12.37
C GLY A 40 -10.40 -7.76 13.14
N LEU A 41 -10.39 -6.60 12.47
CA LEU A 41 -10.48 -5.30 13.14
C LEU A 41 -11.94 -4.97 13.53
N SER A 42 -12.11 -4.46 14.76
CA SER A 42 -13.41 -3.95 15.21
C SER A 42 -13.89 -2.79 14.32
N ALA A 43 -15.19 -2.54 14.32
CA ALA A 43 -15.76 -1.43 13.54
C ALA A 43 -15.15 -0.08 13.97
N GLU A 44 -14.87 0.09 15.25
CA GLU A 44 -14.21 1.25 15.82
C GLU A 44 -12.75 1.37 15.34
N GLY A 45 -12.01 0.27 15.33
CA GLY A 45 -10.63 0.23 14.83
C GLY A 45 -10.54 0.59 13.34
N ARG A 46 -11.45 0.06 12.52
CA ARG A 46 -11.55 0.42 11.10
C ARG A 46 -11.86 1.91 10.91
N SER A 47 -12.81 2.43 11.67
CA SER A 47 -13.15 3.86 11.64
C SER A 47 -11.95 4.74 12.01
N LEU A 48 -11.20 4.37 13.04
CA LEU A 48 -10.01 5.12 13.47
C LEU A 48 -8.91 5.12 12.41
N LEU A 49 -8.66 3.97 11.77
CA LEU A 49 -7.69 3.88 10.68
C LEU A 49 -8.11 4.69 9.46
N GLU A 50 -9.40 4.70 9.10
CA GLU A 50 -9.90 5.49 7.98
C GLU A 50 -9.75 7.00 8.23
N VAL A 51 -10.04 7.46 9.46
CA VAL A 51 -9.82 8.86 9.86
C VAL A 51 -8.34 9.25 9.72
N GLU A 52 -7.43 8.39 10.19
CA GLU A 52 -6.00 8.66 10.04
C GLU A 52 -5.56 8.59 8.57
N ARG A 53 -6.08 7.66 7.78
CA ARG A 53 -5.81 7.56 6.33
C ARG A 53 -6.21 8.85 5.61
N GLU A 54 -7.41 9.36 5.87
CA GLU A 54 -7.90 10.60 5.26
C GLU A 54 -7.03 11.79 5.67
N LYS A 55 -6.66 11.87 6.95
CA LYS A 55 -5.79 12.92 7.49
C LYS A 55 -4.41 12.93 6.82
N HIS A 56 -3.75 11.78 6.70
CA HIS A 56 -2.45 11.69 6.01
C HIS A 56 -2.57 11.98 4.51
N SER A 57 -3.65 11.53 3.86
CA SER A 57 -3.93 11.82 2.45
C SER A 57 -4.10 13.32 2.21
N LYS A 58 -4.83 14.01 3.09
CA LYS A 58 -5.00 15.47 3.03
C LYS A 58 -3.68 16.21 3.25
N MET A 59 -2.84 15.75 4.18
CA MET A 59 -1.50 16.34 4.39
C MET A 59 -0.63 16.17 3.16
N LEU A 60 -0.62 15.00 2.53
CA LEU A 60 0.13 14.74 1.30
C LEU A 60 -0.35 15.63 0.16
N PHE A 61 -1.68 15.73 -0.04
CA PHE A 61 -2.25 16.62 -1.05
C PHE A 61 -1.82 18.07 -0.83
N ASN A 62 -1.93 18.59 0.39
CA ASN A 62 -1.54 19.96 0.71
C ASN A 62 -0.03 20.19 0.50
N TYR A 63 0.81 19.23 0.91
CA TYR A 63 2.26 19.29 0.73
C TYR A 63 2.63 19.36 -0.76
N LEU A 64 2.03 18.50 -1.59
CA LEU A 64 2.27 18.45 -3.02
C LEU A 64 1.82 19.73 -3.73
N ASN A 65 0.65 20.27 -3.35
CA ASN A 65 0.17 21.54 -3.88
C ASN A 65 1.06 22.72 -3.47
N ALA A 66 1.53 22.76 -2.23
CA ALA A 66 2.44 23.80 -1.77
C ALA A 66 3.80 23.75 -2.50
N ARG A 67 4.29 22.55 -2.80
CA ARG A 67 5.60 22.33 -3.42
C ARG A 67 5.60 22.46 -4.94
N HIS A 68 4.56 21.94 -5.61
CA HIS A 68 4.51 21.82 -7.08
C HIS A 68 3.47 22.76 -7.72
N GLY A 69 2.72 23.51 -6.90
CA GLY A 69 1.67 24.40 -7.35
C GLY A 69 0.37 23.68 -7.73
N PRO A 70 -0.72 24.44 -7.97
CA PRO A 70 -2.05 23.90 -8.20
C PRO A 70 -2.20 23.14 -9.53
N GLN A 71 -1.27 23.31 -10.47
CA GLN A 71 -1.30 22.63 -11.76
C GLN A 71 -0.71 21.21 -11.68
N PHE A 72 0.40 21.03 -10.96
CA PHE A 72 1.14 19.75 -10.93
C PHE A 72 0.94 18.97 -9.62
N GLY A 73 0.65 19.65 -8.51
CA GLY A 73 0.41 19.03 -7.21
C GLY A 73 -0.70 17.97 -7.23
N PRO A 74 -1.89 18.26 -7.79
CA PRO A 74 -2.97 17.29 -7.86
C PRO A 74 -2.65 16.07 -8.74
N SER A 75 -1.96 16.28 -9.87
CA SER A 75 -1.52 15.19 -10.75
C SER A 75 -0.56 14.25 -10.01
N LYS A 76 0.45 14.82 -9.34
CA LYS A 76 1.44 14.04 -8.58
C LYS A 76 0.79 13.30 -7.41
N PHE A 77 -0.24 13.89 -6.78
CA PHE A 77 -1.03 13.21 -5.76
C PHE A 77 -1.76 11.99 -6.34
N ALA A 78 -2.44 12.16 -7.49
CA ALA A 78 -3.14 11.06 -8.16
C ALA A 78 -2.16 9.93 -8.54
N ASP A 79 -0.98 10.26 -9.06
CA ASP A 79 0.05 9.29 -9.41
C ASP A 79 0.49 8.48 -8.17
N PHE A 80 0.70 9.14 -7.03
CA PHE A 80 1.07 8.47 -5.79
C PHE A 80 -0.05 7.57 -5.23
N ILE A 81 -1.30 8.02 -5.27
CA ILE A 81 -2.43 7.18 -4.81
C ILE A 81 -2.60 5.97 -5.72
N ALA A 82 -2.49 6.13 -7.04
CA ALA A 82 -2.57 5.01 -7.99
C ALA A 82 -1.48 3.96 -7.74
N VAL A 83 -0.27 4.38 -7.38
CA VAL A 83 0.80 3.45 -6.99
C VAL A 83 0.45 2.71 -5.70
N VAL A 84 -0.08 3.41 -4.69
CA VAL A 84 -0.52 2.79 -3.43
C VAL A 84 -1.61 1.74 -3.67
N GLU A 85 -2.62 2.06 -4.48
CA GLU A 85 -3.68 1.12 -4.85
C GLU A 85 -3.14 -0.10 -5.60
N THR A 86 -2.21 0.12 -6.53
CA THR A 86 -1.54 -0.98 -7.26
C THR A 86 -0.80 -1.92 -6.31
N PHE A 87 -0.17 -1.39 -5.24
CA PHE A 87 0.48 -2.22 -4.22
C PHE A 87 -0.52 -3.07 -3.44
N PHE A 88 -1.69 -2.52 -3.08
CA PHE A 88 -2.73 -3.27 -2.38
C PHE A 88 -3.33 -4.37 -3.26
N ASP A 89 -3.66 -4.06 -4.51
CA ASP A 89 -4.14 -5.06 -5.47
C ASP A 89 -3.13 -6.19 -5.69
N LEU A 90 -1.84 -5.86 -5.72
CA LEU A 90 -0.78 -6.86 -5.85
C LEU A 90 -0.66 -7.71 -4.58
N ALA A 91 -0.69 -7.09 -3.40
CA ALA A 91 -0.65 -7.80 -2.13
C ALA A 91 -1.83 -8.76 -1.96
N ASP A 92 -3.03 -8.33 -2.38
CA ASP A 92 -4.24 -9.16 -2.41
C ASP A 92 -4.07 -10.39 -3.32
N LYS A 93 -3.54 -10.19 -4.54
CA LYS A 93 -3.28 -11.28 -5.47
C LYS A 93 -2.25 -12.27 -4.93
N ILE A 94 -1.19 -11.77 -4.29
CA ILE A 94 -0.16 -12.61 -3.64
C ILE A 94 -0.77 -13.42 -2.50
N ARG A 95 -1.60 -12.81 -1.64
CA ARG A 95 -2.32 -13.52 -0.56
C ARG A 95 -3.21 -14.63 -1.12
N GLN A 96 -4.00 -14.33 -2.14
CA GLN A 96 -4.88 -15.31 -2.78
C GLN A 96 -4.09 -16.47 -3.39
N PHE A 97 -2.99 -16.17 -4.06
CA PHE A 97 -2.08 -17.19 -4.59
C PHE A 97 -1.53 -18.08 -3.48
N HIS A 98 -1.02 -17.50 -2.39
CA HIS A 98 -0.52 -18.27 -1.25
C HIS A 98 -1.60 -19.14 -0.60
N ALA A 99 -2.82 -18.63 -0.43
CA ALA A 99 -3.95 -19.39 0.11
C ALA A 99 -4.31 -20.60 -0.76
N ILE A 100 -4.24 -20.47 -2.09
CA ILE A 100 -4.47 -21.60 -3.00
C ILE A 100 -3.31 -22.61 -2.91
N MET A 101 -2.07 -22.12 -2.90
CA MET A 101 -0.89 -23.00 -2.84
C MET A 101 -0.81 -23.79 -1.54
N SER A 102 -1.21 -23.23 -0.40
CA SER A 102 -1.25 -23.95 0.88
C SER A 102 -2.25 -25.10 0.87
N VAL A 103 -3.39 -24.94 0.21
CA VAL A 103 -4.39 -25.99 0.01
C VAL A 103 -3.87 -27.09 -0.92
N ILE A 104 -3.20 -26.71 -2.03
CA ILE A 104 -2.74 -27.65 -3.06
C ILE A 104 -1.52 -28.45 -2.60
N LEU A 105 -0.53 -27.79 -1.98
CA LEU A 105 0.75 -28.41 -1.65
C LEU A 105 0.77 -29.11 -0.29
N GLN A 106 -0.23 -28.90 0.58
CA GLN A 106 -0.22 -29.30 2.00
C GLN A 106 1.04 -28.84 2.77
N GLU A 107 1.81 -27.92 2.19
CA GLU A 107 2.98 -27.31 2.80
C GLU A 107 2.49 -26.20 3.73
N PRO A 108 2.94 -26.17 5.01
CA PRO A 108 2.55 -25.12 5.93
C PRO A 108 3.05 -23.78 5.40
N ILE A 109 2.17 -22.77 5.42
CA ILE A 109 2.56 -21.40 5.10
C ILE A 109 3.70 -21.00 6.06
N PRO A 110 4.79 -20.37 5.59
CA PRO A 110 5.84 -19.89 6.47
C PRO A 110 5.23 -18.98 7.54
N ARG A 111 5.51 -19.23 8.83
CA ARG A 111 4.88 -18.55 9.98
C ARG A 111 4.81 -17.02 9.89
N LEU A 112 5.79 -16.39 9.24
CA LEU A 112 5.83 -14.94 9.00
C LEU A 112 4.73 -14.45 8.05
N LEU A 113 4.36 -15.25 7.05
CA LEU A 113 3.24 -14.97 6.15
C LEU A 113 1.90 -15.29 6.82
N ASP A 114 1.84 -16.33 7.65
CA ASP A 114 0.65 -16.58 8.48
C ASP A 114 0.38 -15.41 9.42
N GLU A 115 1.38 -14.88 10.12
CA GLU A 115 1.19 -13.71 11.00
C GLU A 115 0.79 -12.44 10.23
N LEU A 116 1.25 -12.27 8.99
CA LEU A 116 0.91 -11.15 8.11
C LEU A 116 -0.47 -11.29 7.42
N PHE A 117 -0.99 -12.50 7.27
CA PHE A 117 -2.28 -12.78 6.62
C PHE A 117 -3.38 -13.24 7.60
N ALA A 118 -3.03 -13.57 8.84
CA ALA A 118 -3.92 -13.91 9.95
C ALA A 118 -4.04 -12.79 11.01
N SER A 119 -3.43 -11.62 10.77
CA SER A 119 -3.57 -10.36 11.54
C SER A 119 -4.05 -9.22 10.66
#